data_AF-A0A9P9KUY4-F1
#
_entry.id   AF-A0A9P9KUY4-F1
#
_cell.length_a   1.000
_cell.length_b   1.000
_cell.length_c   1.000
_cell.angle_alpha   90.00
_cell.angle_beta   90.00
_cell.angle_gamma   90.00
#
_symmetry.space_group_name_H-M   'P 1'
#
loop_
_entity.id
_entity.type
_entity.pdbx_description
1 polymer ?
#
loop_
_entity_poly.entity_id
_entity_poly.type
_entity_poly.pdbx_seq_one_letter_code
_entity_poly.pdbx_strand_id
1 'polypeptide(L)'
;MSIQAYEITILGATGWTATICAEHIAKTFPTNAKWCIAGRSAAKLEDLRQGLRAINPDRLEPATYVISQLDAEACARNGTHYADFSTETAWIAEMIRDCHEMAKGSGAIIIPAISGSSAPSDLQGLPAASEIVCSGKLSMFGMQGGSLHTVLDVAETYGISGWLTSDTSVLLPFPKHEVKKRKGLMGHRYDQHLGHLATSFVAWGNESVVQRSAALGPMIYGQNLVFKEYSPATGLISALLMHIVTKLGIFLLAVPWFRSFARGKSFNRGSGPDRDESRRIESAEWKAVGYVTGKKEPVAFAKFSYKGALVDMAAILAVEAAATLNSLDNAKTTGAGILTPSTLGITFVDRLRAAGFDLMVDVLERH
;
A
#
# COMPACT_ATOMS: atom_id res chain seq x y z
N MET A 1 31.36 4.08 10.07
CA MET A 1 29.95 3.98 10.48
C MET A 1 29.48 5.40 10.76
N SER A 2 28.66 5.98 9.88
CA SER A 2 27.95 7.21 10.23
C SER A 2 27.00 6.88 11.37
N ILE A 3 27.04 7.65 12.45
CA ILE A 3 26.05 7.53 13.51
C ILE A 3 24.73 8.02 12.91
N GLN A 4 23.76 7.13 12.75
CA GLN A 4 22.44 7.50 12.27
C GLN A 4 21.82 8.46 13.29
N ALA A 5 21.56 9.70 12.88
CA ALA A 5 21.10 10.75 13.79
C ALA A 5 19.66 10.53 14.29
N TYR A 6 18.83 9.90 13.45
CA TYR A 6 17.41 9.65 13.70
C TYR A 6 17.02 8.24 13.25
N GLU A 7 16.22 7.57 14.06
CA GLU A 7 15.62 6.27 13.76
C GLU A 7 14.54 6.40 12.67
N ILE A 8 13.73 7.46 12.73
CA ILE A 8 12.64 7.70 11.78
C ILE A 8 12.53 9.20 11.44
N THR A 9 12.36 9.50 10.16
CA THR A 9 12.07 10.85 9.65
C THR A 9 10.74 10.84 8.88
N ILE A 10 9.79 11.68 9.27
CA ILE A 10 8.53 11.86 8.53
C ILE A 10 8.70 13.01 7.55
N LEU A 11 8.67 12.68 6.26
CA LEU A 11 8.68 13.63 5.16
C LEU A 11 7.27 14.13 4.86
N GLY A 12 7.10 15.44 4.68
CA GLY A 12 5.79 16.05 4.45
C GLY A 12 4.89 16.02 5.69
N ALA A 13 5.49 16.07 6.89
CA ALA A 13 4.85 15.85 8.18
C ALA A 13 3.59 16.69 8.45
N THR A 14 3.44 17.83 7.78
CA THR A 14 2.27 18.72 7.93
C THR A 14 1.09 18.36 7.01
N GLY A 15 1.20 17.26 6.24
CA GLY A 15 0.10 16.71 5.45
C GLY A 15 -0.84 15.87 6.31
N TRP A 16 -2.09 15.72 5.88
CA TRP A 16 -3.15 15.05 6.65
C TRP A 16 -2.73 13.69 7.21
N THR A 17 -2.37 12.73 6.35
CA THR A 17 -1.94 11.38 6.77
C THR A 17 -0.60 11.41 7.52
N ALA A 18 0.32 12.30 7.13
CA ALA A 18 1.65 12.39 7.73
C ALA A 18 1.61 12.94 9.18
N THR A 19 0.69 13.86 9.47
CA THR A 19 0.39 14.30 10.85
C THR A 19 -0.03 13.11 11.70
N ILE A 20 -0.86 12.21 11.15
CA ILE A 20 -1.33 11.02 11.85
C ILE A 20 -0.19 10.02 12.08
N CYS A 21 0.75 9.92 11.13
CA CYS A 21 1.99 9.15 11.34
C CYS A 21 2.76 9.69 12.54
N ALA A 22 2.89 11.02 12.64
CA ALA A 22 3.59 11.65 13.75
C ALA A 22 2.87 11.44 15.09
N GLU A 23 1.54 11.56 15.11
CA GLU A 23 0.70 11.24 16.27
C GLU A 23 0.87 9.78 16.70
N HIS A 24 0.92 8.84 15.76
CA HIS A 24 1.09 7.42 16.04
C HIS A 24 2.46 7.14 16.70
N ILE A 25 3.54 7.71 16.17
CA ILE A 25 4.87 7.64 16.81
C ILE A 25 4.81 8.23 18.23
N ALA A 26 4.15 9.38 18.43
CA ALA A 26 4.05 10.01 19.75
C ALA A 26 3.28 9.20 20.79
N LYS A 27 2.31 8.41 20.36
CA LYS A 27 1.48 7.59 21.25
C LYS A 27 2.11 6.24 21.59
N THR A 28 2.82 5.63 20.64
CA THR A 28 3.11 4.18 20.70
C THR A 28 4.58 3.82 20.71
N PHE A 29 5.48 4.69 20.24
CA PHE A 29 6.91 4.38 20.19
C PHE A 29 7.60 4.68 21.53
N PRO A 30 8.76 4.06 21.81
CA PRO A 30 9.55 4.37 23.00
C PRO A 30 9.82 5.87 23.15
N THR A 31 9.71 6.37 24.39
CA THR A 31 9.83 7.80 24.70
C THR A 31 11.22 8.37 24.41
N ASN A 32 12.24 7.52 24.33
CA ASN A 32 13.62 7.86 24.01
C ASN A 32 13.97 7.72 22.51
N ALA A 33 13.02 7.34 21.65
CA ALA A 33 13.25 7.21 20.21
C ALA A 33 13.68 8.56 19.60
N LYS A 34 14.77 8.57 18.84
CA LYS A 34 15.26 9.78 18.15
C LYS A 34 14.60 9.88 16.78
N TRP A 35 13.84 10.94 16.55
CA TRP A 35 13.04 11.05 15.32
C TRP A 35 12.90 12.49 14.85
N CYS A 36 12.45 12.66 13.61
CA CYS A 36 12.44 13.93 12.90
C CYS A 36 11.13 14.14 12.13
N ILE A 37 10.64 15.37 12.11
CA ILE A 37 9.56 15.82 11.22
C ILE A 37 10.09 16.86 10.23
N ALA A 38 9.80 16.67 8.95
CA ALA A 38 10.27 17.56 7.90
C ALA A 38 9.15 17.99 6.95
N GLY A 39 9.22 19.23 6.48
CA GLY A 39 8.18 19.82 5.63
C GLY A 39 8.57 21.19 5.08
N ARG A 40 7.68 21.81 4.32
CA ARG A 40 7.96 23.08 3.61
C ARG A 40 7.69 24.34 4.43
N SER A 41 6.97 24.24 5.54
CA SER A 41 6.52 25.39 6.33
C SER A 41 7.01 25.25 7.78
N ALA A 42 7.93 26.14 8.17
CA ALA A 42 8.45 26.17 9.54
C ALA A 42 7.34 26.35 10.58
N ALA A 43 6.40 27.27 10.33
CA ALA A 43 5.28 27.54 11.23
C ALA A 43 4.40 26.29 11.45
N LYS A 44 4.00 25.60 10.38
CA LYS A 44 3.19 24.38 10.49
C LYS A 44 3.93 23.21 11.17
N LEU A 45 5.25 23.12 10.98
CA LEU A 45 6.06 22.11 11.68
C LEU A 45 6.13 22.40 13.18
N GLU A 46 6.23 23.67 13.55
CA GLU A 46 6.24 24.09 14.95
C GLU A 46 4.88 23.85 15.63
N ASP A 47 3.78 24.18 14.96
CA ASP A 47 2.43 23.87 15.44
C ASP A 47 2.24 22.36 15.67
N LEU A 48 2.71 21.55 14.72
CA LEU A 48 2.69 20.09 14.84
C LEU A 48 3.55 19.62 16.01
N ARG A 49 4.77 20.12 16.17
CA ARG A 49 5.67 19.77 17.27
C ARG A 49 5.03 20.04 18.64
N GLN A 50 4.36 21.20 18.79
CA GLN A 50 3.65 21.55 20.02
C GLN A 50 2.47 20.60 20.29
N GLY A 51 1.68 20.28 19.26
CA GLY A 51 0.60 19.29 19.38
C GLY A 51 1.10 17.90 19.81
N LEU A 52 2.24 17.47 19.26
CA LEU A 52 2.86 16.19 19.61
C LEU A 52 3.37 16.16 21.05
N ARG A 53 3.91 17.28 21.55
CA ARG A 53 4.32 17.42 22.96
C ARG A 53 3.12 17.31 23.91
N ALA A 54 1.98 17.87 23.53
CA ALA A 54 0.76 17.76 24.33
C ALA A 54 0.23 16.31 24.40
N ILE A 55 0.45 15.50 23.36
CA ILE A 55 0.06 14.08 23.35
C ILE A 55 0.89 13.25 24.32
N ASN A 56 2.20 13.51 24.42
CA ASN A 56 3.10 12.77 25.30
C ASN A 56 4.25 13.70 25.75
N PRO A 57 4.14 14.35 26.92
CA PRO A 57 5.13 15.33 27.38
C PRO A 57 6.49 14.75 27.79
N ASP A 58 6.54 13.47 28.14
CA ASP A 58 7.73 12.81 28.72
C ASP A 58 8.70 12.26 27.66
N ARG A 59 8.35 12.37 26.38
CA ARG A 59 9.18 11.86 25.28
C ARG A 59 10.12 12.91 24.71
N LEU A 60 11.17 12.43 24.05
CA LEU A 60 12.02 13.28 23.22
C LEU A 60 11.20 13.89 22.08
N GLU A 61 11.19 15.21 22.04
CA GLU A 61 10.55 15.98 20.98
C GLU A 61 11.24 15.70 19.62
N PRO A 62 10.49 15.70 18.51
CA PRO A 62 11.09 15.52 17.20
C PRO A 62 11.95 16.73 16.82
N ALA A 63 13.07 16.47 16.14
CA ALA A 63 13.76 17.52 15.41
C ALA A 63 12.90 18.03 14.24
N THR A 64 13.06 19.30 13.86
CA THR A 64 12.32 19.94 12.77
C THR A 64 13.26 20.35 11.64
N TYR A 65 12.91 19.99 10.40
CA TYR A 65 13.67 20.39 9.22
C TYR A 65 12.77 20.99 8.14
N VAL A 66 13.13 22.19 7.68
CA VAL A 66 12.50 22.81 6.52
C VAL A 66 13.19 22.32 5.26
N ILE A 67 12.44 21.65 4.39
CA ILE A 67 12.95 21.08 3.14
C ILE A 67 12.09 21.54 1.96
N SER A 68 12.73 21.72 0.81
CA SER A 68 12.07 22.17 -0.43
C SER A 68 11.44 21.01 -1.20
N GLN A 69 12.03 19.81 -1.11
CA GLN A 69 11.62 18.61 -1.84
C GLN A 69 11.54 17.39 -0.90
N LEU A 70 10.61 16.49 -1.22
CA LEU A 70 10.47 15.18 -0.59
C LEU A 70 10.78 14.16 -1.68
N ASP A 71 11.93 13.51 -1.63
CA ASP A 71 12.39 12.70 -2.77
C ASP A 71 13.02 11.37 -2.35
N ALA A 72 12.44 10.28 -2.84
CA ALA A 72 12.96 8.93 -2.70
C ALA A 72 14.30 8.74 -3.42
N GLU A 73 14.57 9.48 -4.49
CA GLU A 73 15.86 9.46 -5.20
C GLU A 73 17.00 9.93 -4.29
N ALA A 74 16.77 10.95 -3.46
CA ALA A 74 17.75 11.42 -2.48
C ALA A 74 18.05 10.32 -1.44
N CYS A 75 17.04 9.59 -0.99
CA CYS A 75 17.20 8.42 -0.12
C CYS A 75 18.00 7.31 -0.84
N ALA A 76 17.63 7.00 -2.08
CA ALA A 76 18.32 6.02 -2.92
C ALA A 76 19.81 6.34 -3.07
N ARG A 77 20.16 7.60 -3.30
CA ARG A 77 21.55 8.03 -3.51
C ARG A 77 22.40 7.94 -2.25
N ASN A 78 21.82 8.23 -1.09
CA ASN A 78 22.56 8.34 0.17
C ASN A 78 22.56 7.05 1.01
N GLY A 79 21.93 5.97 0.53
CA GLY A 79 21.84 4.73 1.30
C GLY A 79 20.78 4.78 2.41
N THR A 80 19.89 5.78 2.38
CA THR A 80 18.83 5.94 3.38
C THR A 80 17.60 5.13 2.97
N HIS A 81 17.06 4.34 3.89
CA HIS A 81 15.82 3.61 3.63
C HIS A 81 14.62 4.54 3.51
N TYR A 82 13.62 4.13 2.74
CA TYR A 82 12.43 4.94 2.47
C TYR A 82 11.19 4.05 2.31
N ALA A 83 10.05 4.53 2.79
CA ALA A 83 8.76 3.91 2.55
C ALA A 83 7.68 4.98 2.33
N ASP A 84 6.71 4.71 1.47
CA ASP A 84 5.57 5.60 1.25
C ASP A 84 4.26 4.88 0.89
N PHE A 85 3.22 5.68 0.75
CA PHE A 85 1.86 5.24 0.45
C PHE A 85 1.53 5.24 -1.04
N SER A 86 2.50 5.45 -1.94
CA SER A 86 2.22 5.60 -3.37
C SER A 86 1.51 4.36 -3.91
N THR A 87 0.38 4.59 -4.59
CA THR A 87 -0.44 3.55 -5.23
C THR A 87 -0.45 3.69 -6.76
N GLU A 88 0.21 4.73 -7.25
CA GLU A 88 0.29 5.10 -8.64
C GLU A 88 1.25 4.16 -9.37
N THR A 89 0.72 3.06 -9.93
CA THR A 89 1.52 2.01 -10.59
C THR A 89 2.54 2.55 -11.59
N ALA A 90 2.18 3.57 -12.38
CA ALA A 90 3.09 4.18 -13.34
C ALA A 90 4.25 4.94 -12.67
N TRP A 91 3.97 5.67 -11.58
CA TRP A 91 4.99 6.33 -10.77
C TRP A 91 5.94 5.32 -10.12
N ILE A 92 5.41 4.20 -9.59
CA ILE A 92 6.24 3.12 -9.04
C ILE A 92 7.14 2.54 -10.14
N ALA A 93 6.65 2.41 -11.37
CA ALA A 93 7.46 1.96 -12.51
C ALA A 93 8.59 2.94 -12.85
N GLU A 94 8.33 4.25 -12.77
CA GLU A 94 9.36 5.29 -12.92
C GLU A 94 10.40 5.22 -11.80
N MET A 95 9.97 5.08 -10.53
CA MET A 95 10.88 4.86 -9.40
C MET A 95 11.75 3.61 -9.59
N ILE A 96 11.19 2.50 -10.08
CA ILE A 96 11.97 1.30 -10.39
C ILE A 96 13.00 1.59 -11.48
N ARG A 97 12.60 2.24 -12.57
CA ARG A 97 13.51 2.57 -13.69
C ARG A 97 14.65 3.46 -13.23
N ASP A 98 14.36 4.50 -12.46
CA ASP A 98 15.29 5.59 -12.18
C ASP A 98 16.11 5.37 -10.91
N CYS A 99 15.54 4.69 -9.90
CA CYS A 99 16.15 4.57 -8.57
C CYS A 99 16.57 3.15 -8.19
N HIS A 100 16.12 2.07 -8.85
CA HIS A 100 16.37 0.70 -8.38
C HIS A 100 17.85 0.33 -8.32
N GLU A 101 18.61 0.55 -9.40
CA GLU A 101 20.04 0.24 -9.40
C GLU A 101 20.85 1.21 -8.52
N MET A 102 20.41 2.48 -8.41
CA MET A 102 21.02 3.45 -7.51
C MET A 102 20.89 3.02 -6.05
N ALA A 103 19.68 2.63 -5.63
CA ALA A 103 19.41 2.14 -4.28
C ALA A 103 20.14 0.81 -4.00
N LYS A 104 20.28 -0.08 -5.00
CA LYS A 104 21.14 -1.27 -4.85
C LYS A 104 22.60 -0.91 -4.64
N GLY A 105 23.12 0.07 -5.37
CA GLY A 105 24.51 0.50 -5.26
C GLY A 105 24.84 1.16 -3.91
N SER A 106 23.89 1.86 -3.30
CA SER A 106 24.06 2.50 -2.00
C SER A 106 23.67 1.62 -0.80
N GLY A 107 22.96 0.51 -1.03
CA GLY A 107 22.37 -0.33 0.01
C GLY A 107 21.03 0.18 0.54
N ALA A 108 20.42 1.20 -0.07
CA ALA A 108 19.10 1.68 0.32
C ALA A 108 18.00 0.65 0.00
N ILE A 109 17.08 0.48 0.94
CA ILE A 109 15.81 -0.23 0.74
C ILE A 109 14.70 0.81 0.58
N ILE A 110 13.99 0.76 -0.54
CA ILE A 110 12.90 1.69 -0.85
C ILE A 110 11.64 0.87 -1.10
N ILE A 111 10.61 1.09 -0.30
CA ILE A 111 9.36 0.33 -0.37
C ILE A 111 8.18 1.28 -0.65
N PRO A 112 7.82 1.50 -1.92
CA PRO A 112 6.56 2.12 -2.25
C PRO A 112 5.39 1.17 -1.94
N ALA A 113 4.16 1.66 -2.10
CA ALA A 113 2.95 0.86 -1.92
C ALA A 113 2.71 0.32 -0.50
N ILE A 114 3.29 0.95 0.53
CA ILE A 114 2.85 0.80 1.92
C ILE A 114 1.55 1.61 2.12
N SER A 115 0.51 1.19 1.41
CA SER A 115 -0.79 1.87 1.36
C SER A 115 -1.89 0.99 1.96
N GLY A 116 -2.98 1.64 2.36
CA GLY A 116 -4.16 0.94 2.86
C GLY A 116 -4.85 0.03 1.84
N SER A 117 -4.50 0.10 0.55
CA SER A 117 -5.03 -0.75 -0.50
C SER A 117 -4.05 -1.84 -0.96
N SER A 118 -2.76 -1.53 -1.09
CA SER A 118 -1.78 -2.41 -1.73
C SER A 118 -1.04 -3.30 -0.73
N ALA A 119 -0.72 -2.79 0.46
CA ALA A 119 -0.06 -3.60 1.49
C ALA A 119 -0.91 -4.81 1.93
N PRO A 120 -2.23 -4.69 2.16
CA PRO A 120 -3.07 -5.85 2.47
C PRO A 120 -3.02 -6.94 1.38
N SER A 121 -3.05 -6.56 0.11
CA SER A 121 -2.96 -7.50 -1.01
C SER A 121 -1.58 -8.16 -1.10
N ASP A 122 -0.52 -7.39 -0.91
CA ASP A 122 0.85 -7.88 -1.01
C ASP A 122 1.27 -8.79 0.15
N LEU A 123 0.74 -8.53 1.36
CA LEU A 123 0.96 -9.34 2.55
C LEU A 123 0.19 -10.67 2.52
N GLN A 124 -0.70 -10.89 1.55
CA GLN A 124 -1.43 -12.15 1.37
C GLN A 124 -0.64 -13.19 0.55
N GLY A 125 0.69 -13.20 0.68
CA GLY A 125 1.52 -14.23 0.09
C GLY A 125 1.23 -15.59 0.73
N LEU A 126 0.74 -16.53 -0.08
CA LEU A 126 0.43 -17.89 0.35
C LEU A 126 1.47 -18.87 -0.21
N PRO A 127 2.36 -19.42 0.62
CA PRO A 127 3.34 -20.41 0.19
C PRO A 127 2.66 -21.59 -0.52
N ALA A 128 3.33 -22.15 -1.53
CA ALA A 128 2.85 -23.28 -2.35
C ALA A 128 1.59 -23.04 -3.21
N ALA A 129 0.90 -21.90 -3.10
CA ALA A 129 -0.17 -21.54 -4.02
C ALA A 129 0.40 -21.16 -5.39
N SER A 130 -0.18 -21.71 -6.46
CA SER A 130 0.09 -21.25 -7.83
C SER A 130 -0.92 -20.23 -8.32
N GLU A 131 -2.07 -20.12 -7.64
CA GLU A 131 -3.10 -19.12 -7.90
C GLU A 131 -3.63 -18.58 -6.57
N ILE A 132 -3.80 -17.27 -6.47
CA ILE A 132 -4.40 -16.62 -5.30
C ILE A 132 -5.64 -15.81 -5.71
N VAL A 133 -6.74 -16.28 -5.13
CA VAL A 133 -8.08 -15.78 -4.85
C VAL A 133 -8.23 -14.58 -3.95
N CYS A 134 -8.02 -13.32 -4.32
CA CYS A 134 -8.16 -12.22 -3.35
C CYS A 134 -9.48 -11.45 -3.49
N SER A 135 -10.22 -11.29 -2.40
CA SER A 135 -11.39 -10.42 -2.27
C SER A 135 -11.09 -9.28 -1.30
N GLY A 136 -11.05 -8.04 -1.80
CA GLY A 136 -10.82 -6.83 -1.01
C GLY A 136 -12.11 -6.00 -0.83
N LYS A 137 -12.40 -5.62 0.42
CA LYS A 137 -13.54 -4.79 0.80
C LYS A 137 -13.08 -3.63 1.66
N LEU A 138 -13.39 -2.43 1.17
CA LEU A 138 -13.27 -1.19 1.93
C LEU A 138 -14.67 -0.69 2.28
N SER A 139 -14.96 -0.58 3.56
CA SER A 139 -16.15 0.10 4.08
C SER A 139 -15.73 1.49 4.51
N MET A 140 -15.97 2.47 3.62
CA MET A 140 -15.55 3.87 3.80
C MET A 140 -16.77 4.74 4.08
N PHE A 141 -16.64 5.75 4.93
CA PHE A 141 -17.69 6.76 5.11
C PHE A 141 -17.82 7.65 3.88
N GLY A 142 -16.68 7.93 3.24
CA GLY A 142 -16.57 8.68 2.00
C GLY A 142 -15.15 8.62 1.46
N MET A 143 -14.98 8.98 0.19
CA MET A 143 -13.65 9.08 -0.39
C MET A 143 -12.95 10.34 0.14
N GLN A 144 -11.75 10.16 0.69
CA GLN A 144 -10.94 11.26 1.17
C GLN A 144 -10.48 12.12 -0.02
N GLY A 145 -10.40 13.45 0.17
CA GLY A 145 -10.03 14.35 -0.93
C GLY A 145 -8.66 14.02 -1.53
N GLY A 146 -7.70 13.59 -0.70
CA GLY A 146 -6.39 13.11 -1.15
C GLY A 146 -6.49 11.95 -2.15
N SER A 147 -7.29 10.93 -1.84
CA SER A 147 -7.44 9.74 -2.70
C SER A 147 -8.07 10.08 -4.05
N LEU A 148 -9.10 10.93 -4.08
CA LEU A 148 -9.71 11.36 -5.34
C LEU A 148 -8.72 12.16 -6.19
N HIS A 149 -8.00 13.10 -5.58
CA HIS A 149 -6.97 13.87 -6.29
C HIS A 149 -5.89 12.97 -6.86
N THR A 150 -5.40 11.97 -6.11
CA THR A 150 -4.45 10.98 -6.61
C THR A 150 -4.98 10.27 -7.86
N VAL A 151 -6.22 9.76 -7.84
CA VAL A 151 -6.80 9.07 -9.00
C VAL A 151 -6.89 10.00 -10.22
N LEU A 152 -7.32 11.25 -10.01
CA LEU A 152 -7.43 12.24 -11.08
C LEU A 152 -6.06 12.63 -11.64
N ASP A 153 -5.06 12.81 -10.77
CA ASP A 153 -3.70 13.17 -11.14
C ASP A 153 -3.02 12.03 -11.92
N VAL A 154 -3.24 10.75 -11.54
CA VAL A 154 -2.76 9.60 -12.32
C VAL A 154 -3.40 9.57 -13.71
N ALA A 155 -4.72 9.73 -13.79
CA ALA A 155 -5.42 9.73 -15.08
C ALA A 155 -4.98 10.91 -15.97
N GLU A 156 -4.63 12.05 -15.37
CA GLU A 156 -4.12 13.22 -16.05
C GLU A 156 -2.69 13.05 -16.57
N THR A 157 -1.79 12.53 -15.75
CA THR A 157 -0.36 12.40 -16.06
C THR A 157 -0.05 11.16 -16.90
N TYR A 158 -0.66 10.02 -16.59
CA TYR A 158 -0.33 8.72 -17.17
C TYR A 158 -1.44 8.15 -18.08
N GLY A 159 -2.61 8.80 -18.11
CA GLY A 159 -3.78 8.30 -18.83
C GLY A 159 -4.45 7.12 -18.13
N ILE A 160 -5.36 6.45 -18.86
CA ILE A 160 -6.21 5.38 -18.29
C ILE A 160 -5.88 3.97 -18.80
N SER A 161 -4.87 3.83 -19.66
CA SER A 161 -4.55 2.58 -20.36
C SER A 161 -4.25 1.42 -19.41
N GLY A 162 -3.62 1.70 -18.27
CA GLY A 162 -3.33 0.70 -17.22
C GLY A 162 -4.59 0.04 -16.68
N TRP A 163 -5.61 0.83 -16.30
CA TRP A 163 -6.89 0.29 -15.82
C TRP A 163 -7.70 -0.45 -16.90
N LEU A 164 -7.48 -0.14 -18.18
CA LEU A 164 -8.15 -0.80 -19.30
C LEU A 164 -7.49 -2.14 -19.66
N THR A 165 -6.16 -2.15 -19.77
CA THR A 165 -5.38 -3.31 -20.24
C THR A 165 -5.05 -4.31 -19.12
N SER A 166 -5.03 -3.83 -17.87
CA SER A 166 -4.62 -4.59 -16.69
C SER A 166 -3.29 -5.30 -16.92
N ASP A 167 -2.32 -4.60 -17.52
CA ASP A 167 -0.96 -5.10 -17.65
C ASP A 167 -0.21 -4.94 -16.33
N THR A 168 -0.01 -6.05 -15.64
CA THR A 168 0.68 -6.13 -14.35
C THR A 168 2.18 -6.35 -14.50
N SER A 169 2.68 -6.57 -15.73
CA SER A 169 4.10 -6.74 -16.02
C SER A 169 4.90 -5.44 -15.87
N VAL A 170 4.21 -4.31 -15.67
CA VAL A 170 4.80 -2.97 -15.59
C VAL A 170 5.80 -2.84 -14.43
N LEU A 171 5.61 -3.57 -13.34
CA LEU A 171 6.51 -3.53 -12.17
C LEU A 171 7.50 -4.70 -12.10
N LEU A 172 7.52 -5.60 -13.09
CA LEU A 172 8.42 -6.77 -13.06
C LEU A 172 9.87 -6.39 -13.37
N PRO A 173 10.86 -7.05 -12.72
CA PRO A 173 12.26 -6.90 -13.10
C PRO A 173 12.51 -7.39 -14.53
N PHE A 174 13.59 -6.90 -15.15
CA PHE A 174 14.01 -7.35 -16.48
C PHE A 174 14.96 -8.56 -16.39
N PRO A 175 14.84 -9.56 -17.28
CA PRO A 175 13.81 -9.71 -18.31
C PRO A 175 12.44 -10.05 -17.69
N LYS A 176 11.36 -9.49 -18.27
CA LYS A 176 10.01 -9.69 -17.75
C LYS A 176 9.54 -11.13 -17.96
N HIS A 177 9.09 -11.79 -16.91
CA HIS A 177 8.39 -13.07 -17.03
C HIS A 177 6.96 -12.87 -17.54
N GLU A 178 6.44 -13.87 -18.24
CA GLU A 178 5.11 -13.84 -18.81
C GLU A 178 4.05 -14.06 -17.70
N VAL A 179 3.22 -13.04 -17.45
CA VAL A 179 2.14 -13.13 -16.47
C VAL A 179 0.92 -13.78 -17.11
N LYS A 180 0.59 -15.00 -16.69
CA LYS A 180 -0.62 -15.69 -17.18
C LYS A 180 -1.88 -14.92 -16.77
N LYS A 181 -2.68 -14.51 -17.76
CA LYS A 181 -3.99 -13.88 -17.54
C LYS A 181 -5.09 -14.93 -17.59
N ARG A 182 -5.87 -15.07 -16.51
CA ARG A 182 -7.17 -15.74 -16.57
C ARG A 182 -8.26 -14.74 -16.95
N LYS A 183 -9.10 -15.11 -17.90
CA LYS A 183 -10.26 -14.33 -18.33
C LYS A 183 -11.50 -14.81 -17.58
N GLY A 184 -12.08 -13.94 -16.76
CA GLY A 184 -13.45 -14.10 -16.26
C GLY A 184 -14.47 -13.57 -17.27
N LEU A 185 -15.74 -13.93 -17.10
CA LEU A 185 -16.83 -13.37 -17.91
C LEU A 185 -17.11 -11.94 -17.45
N MET A 186 -16.77 -10.94 -18.25
CA MET A 186 -17.01 -9.51 -17.94
C MET A 186 -16.60 -9.14 -16.50
N GLY A 187 -15.42 -9.62 -16.07
CA GLY A 187 -14.88 -9.31 -14.76
C GLY A 187 -15.60 -9.96 -13.56
N HIS A 188 -16.57 -10.86 -13.79
CA HIS A 188 -17.15 -11.72 -12.77
C HIS A 188 -16.31 -12.99 -12.56
N ARG A 189 -16.23 -13.41 -11.30
CA ARG A 189 -15.72 -14.72 -10.88
C ARG A 189 -16.60 -15.24 -9.74
N TYR A 190 -16.84 -16.55 -9.69
CA TYR A 190 -17.39 -17.20 -8.50
C TYR A 190 -16.28 -18.04 -7.87
N ASP A 191 -16.18 -17.96 -6.54
CA ASP A 191 -15.28 -18.75 -5.73
C ASP A 191 -16.08 -19.39 -4.59
N GLN A 192 -15.87 -20.66 -4.29
CA GLN A 192 -16.69 -21.38 -3.32
C GLN A 192 -16.53 -20.87 -1.88
N HIS A 193 -15.40 -20.23 -1.56
CA HIS A 193 -15.11 -19.69 -0.23
C HIS A 193 -15.31 -18.17 -0.14
N LEU A 194 -15.24 -17.46 -1.27
CA LEU A 194 -15.42 -15.99 -1.31
C LEU A 194 -16.75 -15.54 -1.91
N GLY A 195 -17.51 -16.44 -2.53
CA GLY A 195 -18.79 -16.15 -3.17
C GLY A 195 -18.65 -15.46 -4.53
N HIS A 196 -19.57 -14.53 -4.83
CA HIS A 196 -19.53 -13.76 -6.07
C HIS A 196 -18.52 -12.63 -5.97
N LEU A 197 -17.70 -12.51 -7.01
CA LEU A 197 -16.60 -11.55 -7.10
C LEU A 197 -16.76 -10.72 -8.38
N ALA A 198 -16.42 -9.44 -8.28
CA ALA A 198 -16.55 -8.45 -9.35
C ALA A 198 -15.23 -7.70 -9.59
N THR A 199 -15.19 -6.93 -10.67
CA THR A 199 -14.03 -6.09 -11.00
C THR A 199 -13.75 -5.11 -9.87
N SER A 200 -12.52 -5.13 -9.36
CA SER A 200 -12.00 -4.14 -8.42
C SER A 200 -11.30 -3.01 -9.19
N PHE A 201 -11.52 -1.77 -8.76
CA PHE A 201 -10.87 -0.59 -9.34
C PHE A 201 -9.36 -0.55 -9.05
N VAL A 202 -8.95 -0.98 -7.85
CA VAL A 202 -7.55 -0.95 -7.39
C VAL A 202 -6.75 -2.20 -7.79
N ALA A 203 -7.42 -3.23 -8.32
CA ALA A 203 -6.81 -4.51 -8.64
C ALA A 203 -5.58 -4.39 -9.55
N TRP A 204 -5.58 -3.52 -10.55
CA TRP A 204 -4.43 -3.39 -11.45
C TRP A 204 -3.14 -3.02 -10.69
N GLY A 205 -3.19 -2.04 -9.80
CA GLY A 205 -2.01 -1.65 -9.03
C GLY A 205 -1.61 -2.71 -8.02
N ASN A 206 -2.58 -3.23 -7.27
CA ASN A 206 -2.33 -4.26 -6.27
C ASN A 206 -1.76 -5.55 -6.89
N GLU A 207 -2.35 -6.04 -7.98
CA GLU A 207 -1.84 -7.20 -8.71
C GLU A 207 -0.42 -6.94 -9.24
N SER A 208 -0.10 -5.72 -9.69
CA SER A 208 1.27 -5.39 -10.13
C SER A 208 2.29 -5.45 -9.00
N VAL A 209 1.92 -5.01 -7.80
CA VAL A 209 2.79 -5.09 -6.60
C VAL A 209 3.00 -6.55 -6.19
N VAL A 210 1.93 -7.36 -6.11
CA VAL A 210 2.05 -8.78 -5.75
C VAL A 210 2.88 -9.57 -6.77
N GLN A 211 2.71 -9.28 -8.07
CA GLN A 211 3.51 -9.90 -9.12
C GLN A 211 4.99 -9.52 -9.00
N ARG A 212 5.31 -8.28 -8.63
CA ARG A 212 6.69 -7.88 -8.32
C ARG A 212 7.23 -8.63 -7.11
N SER A 213 6.46 -8.76 -6.03
CA SER A 213 6.84 -9.55 -4.85
C SER A 213 7.15 -10.99 -5.19
N ALA A 214 6.32 -11.63 -6.03
CA ALA A 214 6.55 -12.98 -6.51
C ALA A 214 7.85 -13.11 -7.33
N ALA A 215 8.16 -12.11 -8.15
CA ALA A 215 9.39 -12.09 -8.92
C ALA A 215 10.65 -11.84 -8.05
N LEU A 216 10.53 -11.05 -6.99
CA LEU A 216 11.61 -10.80 -6.03
C LEU A 216 11.84 -11.97 -5.06
N GLY A 217 10.78 -12.74 -4.75
CA GLY A 217 10.82 -13.84 -3.78
C GLY A 217 10.36 -15.20 -4.33
N PRO A 218 11.01 -15.78 -5.37
CA PRO A 218 10.56 -17.01 -6.03
C PRO A 218 10.64 -18.28 -5.15
N MET A 219 11.27 -18.19 -3.97
CA MET A 219 11.29 -19.27 -2.98
C MET A 219 10.07 -19.24 -2.05
N ILE A 220 9.49 -18.05 -1.85
CA ILE A 220 8.29 -17.83 -1.03
C ILE A 220 7.04 -18.03 -1.90
N TYR A 221 7.08 -17.43 -3.10
CA TYR A 221 6.01 -17.49 -4.08
C TYR A 221 6.35 -18.52 -5.16
N GLY A 222 5.37 -19.30 -5.62
CA GLY A 222 5.61 -20.20 -6.77
C GLY A 222 6.00 -19.41 -8.03
N GLN A 223 6.95 -19.93 -8.81
CA GLN A 223 7.49 -19.28 -10.03
C GLN A 223 6.43 -18.88 -11.09
N ASN A 224 5.22 -19.41 -10.99
CA ASN A 224 4.11 -19.14 -11.92
C ASN A 224 2.86 -18.61 -11.20
N LEU A 225 3.04 -17.87 -10.10
CA LEU A 225 1.94 -17.37 -9.30
C LEU A 225 1.01 -16.46 -10.11
N VAL A 226 -0.28 -16.80 -10.14
CA VAL A 226 -1.34 -15.92 -10.64
C VAL A 226 -2.12 -15.34 -9.46
N PHE A 227 -1.87 -14.08 -9.15
CA PHE A 227 -2.66 -13.34 -8.16
C PHE A 227 -3.76 -12.55 -8.86
N LYS A 228 -5.00 -12.65 -8.36
CA LYS A 228 -6.13 -11.87 -8.87
C LYS A 228 -6.95 -11.28 -7.73
N GLU A 229 -7.19 -9.98 -7.83
CA GLU A 229 -7.97 -9.24 -6.85
C GLU A 229 -9.33 -8.82 -7.39
N TYR A 230 -10.34 -8.99 -6.54
CA TYR A 230 -11.72 -8.67 -6.84
C TYR A 230 -12.36 -7.89 -5.69
N SER A 231 -13.48 -7.23 -5.99
CA SER A 231 -14.40 -6.73 -4.97
C SER A 231 -15.51 -7.75 -4.73
N PRO A 232 -15.94 -7.97 -3.48
CA PRO A 232 -17.05 -8.87 -3.20
C PRO A 232 -18.36 -8.32 -3.77
N ALA A 233 -19.19 -9.22 -4.28
CA ALA A 233 -20.51 -8.94 -4.80
C ALA A 233 -21.56 -9.85 -4.15
N THR A 234 -22.80 -9.37 -4.07
CA THR A 234 -23.91 -10.13 -3.48
C THR A 234 -24.49 -11.21 -4.40
N GLY A 235 -24.15 -11.17 -5.70
CA GLY A 235 -24.66 -12.09 -6.70
C GLY A 235 -24.09 -11.82 -8.10
N LEU A 236 -24.51 -12.60 -9.09
CA LEU A 236 -24.05 -12.46 -10.48
C LEU A 236 -24.44 -11.10 -11.07
N ILE A 237 -25.69 -10.68 -10.90
CA ILE A 237 -26.20 -9.43 -11.48
C ILE A 237 -25.47 -8.22 -10.88
N SER A 238 -25.29 -8.19 -9.56
CA SER A 238 -24.54 -7.10 -8.91
C SER A 238 -23.08 -7.08 -9.35
N ALA A 239 -22.45 -8.25 -9.54
CA ALA A 239 -21.08 -8.31 -10.06
C ALA A 239 -20.95 -7.74 -11.48
N LEU A 240 -21.90 -8.05 -12.37
CA LEU A 240 -21.91 -7.51 -13.74
C LEU A 240 -22.17 -6.01 -13.77
N LEU A 241 -23.10 -5.50 -12.94
CA LEU A 241 -23.34 -4.06 -12.81
C LEU A 241 -22.11 -3.33 -12.27
N MET A 242 -21.46 -3.87 -11.24
CA MET A 242 -20.21 -3.31 -10.70
C MET A 242 -19.12 -3.23 -11.77
N HIS A 243 -18.98 -4.25 -12.63
CA HIS A 243 -18.04 -4.23 -13.74
C HIS A 243 -18.34 -3.09 -14.72
N ILE A 244 -19.60 -2.96 -15.15
CA ILE A 244 -20.02 -1.92 -16.10
C ILE A 244 -19.78 -0.52 -15.51
N VAL A 245 -20.22 -0.28 -14.28
CA VAL A 245 -20.04 1.01 -13.58
C VAL A 245 -18.55 1.34 -13.43
N THR A 246 -17.74 0.38 -13.04
CA THR A 246 -16.28 0.58 -12.89
C THR A 246 -15.63 0.93 -14.21
N LYS A 247 -15.94 0.21 -15.29
CA LYS A 247 -15.37 0.49 -16.62
C LYS A 247 -15.85 1.82 -17.18
N LEU A 248 -17.13 2.16 -17.03
CA LEU A 248 -17.66 3.46 -17.42
C LEU A 248 -16.97 4.59 -16.64
N GLY A 249 -16.80 4.43 -15.32
CA GLY A 249 -16.07 5.37 -14.48
C GLY A 249 -14.63 5.59 -14.95
N ILE A 250 -13.90 4.52 -15.27
CA ILE A 250 -12.55 4.60 -15.84
C ILE A 250 -12.56 5.36 -17.17
N PHE A 251 -13.52 5.11 -18.06
CA PHE A 251 -13.63 5.84 -19.33
C PHE A 251 -13.91 7.34 -19.12
N LEU A 252 -14.74 7.70 -18.14
CA LEU A 252 -15.02 9.10 -17.81
C LEU A 252 -13.77 9.83 -17.31
N LEU A 253 -12.83 9.15 -16.66
CA LEU A 253 -11.55 9.76 -16.25
C LEU A 253 -10.70 10.21 -17.45
N ALA A 254 -10.87 9.64 -18.65
CA ALA A 254 -10.20 10.15 -19.85
C ALA A 254 -10.72 11.53 -20.30
N VAL A 255 -11.90 11.95 -19.82
CA VAL A 255 -12.59 13.15 -20.29
C VAL A 255 -12.16 14.36 -19.43
N PRO A 256 -11.48 15.39 -19.99
CA PRO A 256 -10.93 16.49 -19.20
C PRO A 256 -11.97 17.30 -18.40
N TRP A 257 -13.14 17.58 -19.00
CA TRP A 257 -14.19 18.32 -18.29
C TRP A 257 -14.75 17.54 -17.11
N PHE A 258 -14.86 16.21 -17.23
CA PHE A 258 -15.31 15.34 -16.15
C PHE A 258 -14.29 15.34 -15.01
N ARG A 259 -12.98 15.25 -15.31
CA ARG A 259 -11.92 15.36 -14.30
C ARG A 259 -11.98 16.69 -13.55
N SER A 260 -12.16 17.80 -14.27
CA SER A 260 -12.30 19.13 -13.66
C SER A 260 -13.53 19.22 -12.75
N PHE A 261 -14.68 18.71 -13.22
CA PHE A 261 -15.91 18.64 -12.44
C PHE A 261 -15.74 17.80 -11.16
N ALA A 262 -15.15 16.60 -11.27
CA ALA A 262 -14.91 15.72 -10.13
C ALA A 262 -13.96 16.37 -9.11
N ARG A 263 -12.92 17.07 -9.59
CA ARG A 263 -11.98 17.82 -8.75
C ARG A 263 -12.71 18.89 -7.92
N GLY A 264 -13.68 19.58 -8.50
CA GLY A 264 -14.50 20.60 -7.82
C GLY A 264 -15.46 20.06 -6.75
N LYS A 265 -15.66 18.74 -6.68
CA LYS A 265 -16.48 18.06 -5.65
C LYS A 265 -15.66 17.43 -4.53
N SER A 266 -14.33 17.45 -4.65
CA SER A 266 -13.41 16.89 -3.66
C SER A 266 -13.28 17.79 -2.43
N PHE A 267 -12.97 17.19 -1.28
CA PHE A 267 -12.41 17.94 -0.15
C PHE A 267 -11.10 18.61 -0.57
N ASN A 268 -10.79 19.75 0.07
CA ASN A 268 -9.51 20.42 -0.12
C ASN A 268 -8.36 19.49 0.27
N ARG A 269 -7.24 19.57 -0.47
CA ARG A 269 -6.02 18.82 -0.14
C ARG A 269 -5.60 19.13 1.30
N GLY A 270 -5.49 18.08 2.12
CA GLY A 270 -5.14 18.20 3.54
C GLY A 270 -6.33 18.23 4.51
N SER A 271 -7.56 18.05 4.01
CA SER A 271 -8.77 17.86 4.83
C SER A 271 -9.42 16.50 4.53
N GLY A 272 -10.20 15.99 5.48
CA GLY A 272 -10.90 14.71 5.37
C GLY A 272 -12.21 14.71 6.17
N PRO A 273 -12.96 13.59 6.12
CA PRO A 273 -14.14 13.40 6.97
C PRO A 273 -13.77 13.44 8.46
N ASP A 274 -14.79 13.57 9.32
CA ASP A 274 -14.60 13.53 10.76
C ASP A 274 -13.90 12.23 11.19
N ARG A 275 -12.78 12.35 11.91
CA ARG A 275 -11.92 11.20 12.23
C ARG A 275 -12.55 10.29 13.27
N ASP A 276 -13.29 10.82 14.23
CA ASP A 276 -13.90 10.01 15.29
C ASP A 276 -15.11 9.24 14.77
N GLU A 277 -15.89 9.84 13.88
CA GLU A 277 -16.90 9.14 13.13
C GLU A 277 -16.29 8.06 12.22
N SER A 278 -15.24 8.40 11.46
CA SER A 278 -14.52 7.44 10.60
C SER A 278 -14.02 6.23 11.40
N ARG A 279 -13.47 6.45 12.61
CA ARG A 279 -13.03 5.36 13.51
C ARG A 279 -14.15 4.40 13.94
N ARG A 280 -15.39 4.87 14.00
CA ARG A 280 -16.54 4.05 14.42
C ARG A 280 -17.11 3.20 13.28
N ILE A 281 -17.04 3.68 12.05
CA ILE A 281 -17.79 3.12 10.92
C ILE A 281 -16.91 2.48 9.85
N GLU A 282 -15.67 2.96 9.71
CA GLU A 282 -14.79 2.48 8.66
C GLU A 282 -14.14 1.15 9.04
N SER A 283 -13.95 0.32 8.02
CA SER A 283 -13.23 -0.95 8.15
C SER A 283 -12.71 -1.42 6.81
N ALA A 284 -11.72 -2.29 6.88
CA ALA A 284 -11.01 -2.86 5.75
C ALA A 284 -10.92 -4.37 5.94
N GLU A 285 -11.23 -5.15 4.92
CA GLU A 285 -11.10 -6.61 4.94
C GLU A 285 -10.60 -7.13 3.60
N TRP A 286 -9.54 -7.93 3.65
CA TRP A 286 -9.11 -8.77 2.55
C TRP A 286 -9.15 -10.23 2.99
N LYS A 287 -9.67 -11.06 2.10
CA LYS A 287 -9.66 -12.53 2.22
C LYS A 287 -9.03 -13.10 0.97
N ALA A 288 -8.05 -13.97 1.16
CA ALA A 288 -7.37 -14.67 0.09
C ALA A 288 -7.53 -16.18 0.22
N VAL A 289 -7.68 -16.85 -0.92
CA VAL A 289 -7.72 -18.30 -1.05
C VAL A 289 -6.64 -18.74 -2.02
N GLY A 290 -5.75 -19.60 -1.57
CA GLY A 290 -4.66 -20.16 -2.37
C GLY A 290 -5.04 -21.49 -2.99
N TYR A 291 -4.79 -21.65 -4.29
CA TYR A 291 -5.04 -22.88 -5.03
C TYR A 291 -3.78 -23.38 -5.74
N VAL A 292 -3.71 -24.70 -5.96
CA VAL A 292 -2.73 -25.33 -6.85
C VAL A 292 -3.39 -25.62 -8.19
N THR A 293 -2.70 -25.28 -9.29
CA THR A 293 -3.21 -25.44 -10.65
C THR A 293 -3.66 -26.88 -10.88
N GLY A 294 -4.91 -27.04 -11.31
CA GLY A 294 -5.53 -28.36 -11.54
C GLY A 294 -6.23 -28.96 -10.32
N LYS A 295 -6.10 -28.37 -9.12
CA LYS A 295 -6.86 -28.77 -7.92
C LYS A 295 -8.02 -27.79 -7.67
N LYS A 296 -9.16 -28.33 -7.24
CA LYS A 296 -10.33 -27.53 -6.83
C LYS A 296 -10.28 -27.12 -5.37
N GLU A 297 -9.72 -27.98 -4.52
CA GLU A 297 -9.59 -27.68 -3.10
C GLU A 297 -8.49 -26.63 -2.85
N PRO A 298 -8.73 -25.70 -1.92
CA PRO A 298 -7.73 -24.73 -1.51
C PRO A 298 -6.57 -25.43 -0.80
N VAL A 299 -5.42 -24.77 -0.78
CA VAL A 299 -4.24 -25.20 0.00
C VAL A 299 -3.89 -24.23 1.12
N ALA A 300 -4.43 -23.01 1.07
CA ALA A 300 -4.23 -22.03 2.12
C ALA A 300 -5.31 -20.95 2.10
N PHE A 301 -5.51 -20.31 3.24
CA PHE A 301 -6.33 -19.12 3.41
C PHE A 301 -5.49 -18.01 4.03
N ALA A 302 -5.77 -16.76 3.65
CA ALA A 302 -5.25 -15.60 4.35
C ALA A 302 -6.35 -14.58 4.61
N LYS A 303 -6.20 -13.83 5.70
CA LYS A 303 -7.06 -12.72 6.07
C LYS A 303 -6.21 -11.56 6.54
N PHE A 304 -6.59 -10.37 6.09
CA PHE A 304 -6.13 -9.11 6.63
C PHE A 304 -7.36 -8.28 6.96
N SER A 305 -7.49 -7.78 8.19
CA SER A 305 -8.55 -6.84 8.51
C SER A 305 -8.15 -5.78 9.51
N TYR A 306 -8.80 -4.62 9.37
CA TYR A 306 -8.63 -3.47 10.23
C TYR A 306 -9.99 -2.82 10.49
N LYS A 307 -10.24 -2.42 11.74
CA LYS A 307 -11.41 -1.63 12.13
C LYS A 307 -10.94 -0.29 12.66
N GLY A 308 -11.48 0.78 12.12
CA GLY A 308 -11.03 2.14 12.39
C GLY A 308 -10.92 2.96 11.11
N ALA A 309 -10.54 4.22 11.27
CA ALA A 309 -10.41 5.13 10.15
C ALA A 309 -9.33 4.62 9.18
N LEU A 310 -9.63 4.56 7.89
CA LEU A 310 -8.69 4.04 6.88
C LEU A 310 -7.46 4.95 6.70
N VAL A 311 -7.56 6.22 7.08
CA VAL A 311 -6.38 7.10 7.17
C VAL A 311 -5.45 6.72 8.31
N ASP A 312 -6.00 6.29 9.46
CA ASP A 312 -5.21 5.81 10.59
C ASP A 312 -4.55 4.48 10.18
N MET A 313 -5.28 3.59 9.48
CA MET A 313 -4.73 2.37 8.89
C MET A 313 -3.50 2.65 8.02
N ALA A 314 -3.61 3.58 7.07
CA ALA A 314 -2.51 3.94 6.19
C ALA A 314 -1.31 4.46 7.00
N ALA A 315 -1.54 5.40 7.92
CA ALA A 315 -0.49 5.99 8.74
C ALA A 315 0.25 4.95 9.58
N ILE A 316 -0.47 4.02 10.22
CA ILE A 316 0.13 2.94 11.00
C ILE A 316 0.95 2.04 10.07
N LEU A 317 0.43 1.61 8.92
CA LEU A 317 1.19 0.79 7.96
C LEU A 317 2.56 1.41 7.62
N ALA A 318 2.62 2.70 7.30
CA ALA A 318 3.88 3.35 6.93
C ALA A 318 4.85 3.53 8.09
N VAL A 319 4.36 3.93 9.27
CA VAL A 319 5.22 4.07 10.45
C VAL A 319 5.76 2.72 10.86
N GLU A 320 4.91 1.69 10.88
CA GLU A 320 5.35 0.35 11.28
C GLU A 320 6.30 -0.27 10.24
N ALA A 321 6.15 0.08 8.96
CA ALA A 321 7.09 -0.30 7.89
C ALA A 321 8.45 0.41 8.05
N ALA A 322 8.46 1.73 8.27
CA ALA A 322 9.67 2.50 8.49
C ALA A 322 10.45 1.99 9.72
N ALA A 323 9.74 1.68 10.80
CA ALA A 323 10.33 1.10 11.99
C ALA A 323 10.88 -0.32 11.76
N THR A 324 10.21 -1.12 10.92
CA THR A 324 10.74 -2.43 10.50
C THR A 324 12.01 -2.26 9.69
N LEU A 325 12.04 -1.33 8.72
CA LEU A 325 13.23 -1.02 7.93
C LEU A 325 14.41 -0.61 8.84
N ASN A 326 14.15 0.20 9.86
CA ASN A 326 15.18 0.64 10.81
C ASN A 326 15.70 -0.50 11.70
N SER A 327 14.96 -1.60 11.85
CA SER A 327 15.43 -2.79 12.59
C SER A 327 16.03 -3.88 11.70
N LEU A 328 16.05 -3.71 10.37
CA LEU A 328 16.70 -4.64 9.47
C LEU A 328 18.22 -4.46 9.53
N ASP A 329 18.94 -5.57 9.71
CA ASP A 329 20.39 -5.57 9.57
C ASP A 329 20.73 -5.49 8.06
N ASN A 330 21.43 -4.44 7.66
CA ASN A 330 21.68 -4.03 6.25
C ASN A 330 22.35 -5.08 5.34
N ALA A 331 22.73 -6.24 5.86
CA ALA A 331 23.43 -7.27 5.11
C ALA A 331 22.89 -8.66 5.46
N LYS A 332 21.91 -9.15 4.69
CA LYS A 332 21.95 -10.46 3.99
C LYS A 332 20.59 -11.05 3.57
N THR A 333 19.44 -10.57 4.08
CA THR A 333 18.17 -11.29 3.90
C THR A 333 17.15 -10.64 2.96
N THR A 334 17.00 -9.31 2.97
CA THR A 334 15.91 -8.61 2.26
C THR A 334 16.27 -8.12 0.85
N GLY A 335 17.58 -7.95 0.59
CA GLY A 335 18.07 -7.25 -0.60
C GLY A 335 18.01 -5.72 -0.47
N ALA A 336 18.45 -5.01 -1.51
CA ALA A 336 18.39 -3.55 -1.63
C ALA A 336 17.74 -3.16 -2.96
N GLY A 337 17.37 -1.88 -3.12
CA GLY A 337 16.66 -1.37 -4.28
C GLY A 337 15.20 -1.00 -3.98
N ILE A 338 14.42 -0.82 -5.04
CA ILE A 338 12.96 -0.70 -4.94
C ILE A 338 12.34 -2.08 -4.68
N LEU A 339 11.82 -2.33 -3.48
CA LEU A 339 11.18 -3.58 -3.06
C LEU A 339 9.66 -3.40 -2.90
N THR A 340 9.01 -4.32 -2.19
CA THR A 340 7.55 -4.36 -1.97
C THR A 340 7.21 -4.61 -0.50
N PRO A 341 5.99 -4.29 -0.03
CA PRO A 341 5.59 -4.45 1.37
C PRO A 341 5.89 -5.82 1.98
N SER A 342 5.65 -6.90 1.23
CA SER A 342 5.88 -8.29 1.64
C SER A 342 7.34 -8.60 1.99
N THR A 343 8.30 -7.86 1.44
CA THR A 343 9.73 -8.05 1.75
C THR A 343 10.07 -7.71 3.20
N LEU A 344 9.25 -6.93 3.89
CA LEU A 344 9.42 -6.65 5.32
C LEU A 344 9.16 -7.87 6.22
N GLY A 345 8.54 -8.92 5.67
CA GLY A 345 8.42 -10.23 6.31
C GLY A 345 7.63 -10.24 7.61
N ILE A 346 7.90 -11.27 8.42
CA ILE A 346 7.12 -11.56 9.64
C ILE A 346 7.26 -10.47 10.70
N THR A 347 8.40 -9.79 10.77
CA THR A 347 8.61 -8.67 11.70
C THR A 347 7.61 -7.55 11.48
N PHE A 348 7.31 -7.20 10.23
CA PHE A 348 6.28 -6.20 9.94
C PHE A 348 4.88 -6.71 10.28
N VAL A 349 4.58 -7.97 9.95
CA VAL A 349 3.29 -8.60 10.30
C VAL A 349 3.05 -8.58 11.81
N ASP A 350 4.06 -8.91 12.62
CA ASP A 350 3.94 -8.92 14.08
C ASP A 350 3.77 -7.52 14.67
N ARG A 351 4.44 -6.52 14.08
CA ARG A 351 4.25 -5.11 14.42
C ARG A 351 2.83 -4.63 14.10
N LEU A 352 2.28 -5.01 12.94
CA LEU A 352 0.88 -4.71 12.59
C LEU A 352 -0.12 -5.39 13.53
N ARG A 353 0.11 -6.65 13.91
CA ARG A 353 -0.72 -7.34 14.92
C ARG A 353 -0.71 -6.61 16.25
N ALA A 354 0.47 -6.20 16.72
CA ALA A 354 0.61 -5.41 17.94
C ALA A 354 -0.10 -4.04 17.84
N ALA A 355 -0.17 -3.47 16.64
CA ALA A 355 -0.89 -2.23 16.36
C ALA A 355 -2.41 -2.40 16.12
N GLY A 356 -2.96 -3.60 16.36
CA GLY A 356 -4.40 -3.87 16.32
C GLY A 356 -4.96 -4.36 14.99
N PHE A 357 -4.10 -4.78 14.05
CA PHE A 357 -4.55 -5.43 12.83
C PHE A 357 -4.78 -6.93 13.06
N ASP A 358 -5.78 -7.49 12.38
CA ASP A 358 -6.04 -8.92 12.38
C ASP A 358 -5.49 -9.55 11.09
N LEU A 359 -4.31 -10.19 11.20
CA LEU A 359 -3.62 -10.89 10.12
C LEU A 359 -3.50 -12.38 10.43
N MET A 360 -4.08 -13.21 9.57
CA MET A 360 -4.09 -14.66 9.66
C MET A 360 -3.63 -15.27 8.34
N VAL A 361 -2.80 -16.30 8.43
CA VAL A 361 -2.48 -17.22 7.32
C VAL A 361 -2.66 -18.62 7.85
N ASP A 362 -3.45 -19.42 7.16
CA ASP A 362 -3.73 -20.81 7.49
C ASP A 362 -3.37 -21.68 6.29
N VAL A 363 -2.35 -22.52 6.46
CA VAL A 363 -1.88 -23.45 5.43
C VAL A 363 -2.48 -24.81 5.73
N LEU A 364 -3.29 -25.32 4.80
CA LEU A 364 -3.93 -26.60 4.96
C LEU A 364 -2.87 -27.69 4.73
N GLU A 365 -2.56 -28.44 5.78
CA GLU A 365 -1.62 -29.55 5.69
C GLU A 365 -2.11 -30.56 4.65
N ARG A 366 -1.17 -31.09 3.85
CA ARG A 366 -1.46 -32.19 2.93
C ARG A 366 -1.67 -33.45 3.76
N HIS A 367 -2.91 -33.91 3.89
CA HIS A 367 -3.16 -35.31 4.25
C HIS A 367 -2.85 -36.24 3.09
#